data_AF-A0A7S4PPE7-F1
#
_entry.id   AF-A0A7S4PPE7-F1
#
_cell.length_a   1.000
_cell.length_b   1.000
_cell.length_c   1.000
_cell.angle_alpha   90.00
_cell.angle_beta   90.00
_cell.angle_gamma   90.00
#
_symmetry.space_group_name_H-M   'P 1'
#
loop_
_entity.id
_entity.type
_entity.pdbx_description
1 polymer ?
#
loop_
_entity_poly.entity_id
_entity_poly.type
_entity_poly.pdbx_seq_one_letter_code
_entity_poly.pdbx_strand_id
1 'polypeptide(L)'
;GRSPRVLLILRIEARASRKMSGKAGHPAYFDPQDQKAYMKQPTVFQNKKEFLGKAGRKAARFVKSVGLGFKTPLEAKDGVYIDKKCPWVGNVSIRGKLLRGVVVSNKMKRTIVIRRDYM
;
A
#
# COMPACT_ATOMS: atom_id res chain seq x y z
N GLY A 1 -2.82 -34.01 -2.65
CA GLY A 1 -2.36 -33.09 -1.58
C GLY A 1 -1.71 -31.88 -2.20
N ARG A 2 -2.28 -30.68 -2.01
CA ARG A 2 -1.72 -29.41 -2.50
C ARG A 2 -1.07 -28.65 -1.34
N SER A 3 0.21 -28.34 -1.48
CA SER A 3 1.08 -27.65 -0.53
C SER A 3 0.61 -26.22 -0.22
N PRO A 4 0.56 -25.77 1.05
CA PRO A 4 0.44 -24.35 1.37
C PRO A 4 1.82 -23.77 1.69
N ARG A 5 2.52 -23.28 0.66
CA ARG A 5 3.71 -22.44 0.85
C ARG A 5 3.25 -21.06 1.32
N VAL A 6 3.23 -20.84 2.64
CA VAL A 6 3.09 -19.50 3.24
C VAL A 6 4.44 -18.78 3.18
N LEU A 7 4.76 -18.30 1.98
CA LEU A 7 5.70 -17.20 1.80
C LEU A 7 4.86 -15.93 1.92
N LEU A 8 5.27 -15.00 2.79
CA LEU A 8 4.65 -13.69 2.95
C LEU A 8 4.93 -12.81 1.71
N ILE A 9 4.28 -13.17 0.61
CA ILE A 9 4.01 -12.33 -0.55
C ILE A 9 2.57 -12.70 -0.87
N LEU A 10 1.63 -11.79 -0.63
CA LEU A 10 0.26 -11.93 -1.10
C LEU A 10 0.31 -12.10 -2.62
N ARG A 11 0.38 -13.34 -3.11
CA ARG A 11 0.03 -13.68 -4.48
C ARG A 11 -1.49 -13.77 -4.53
N ILE A 12 -2.11 -12.61 -4.43
CA ILE A 12 -3.44 -12.40 -4.97
C ILE A 12 -3.22 -12.46 -6.47
N GLU A 13 -3.72 -13.49 -7.13
CA GLU A 13 -3.94 -13.43 -8.57
C GLU A 13 -4.89 -12.25 -8.81
N ALA A 14 -4.29 -11.10 -9.14
CA ALA A 14 -5.01 -9.94 -9.60
C ALA A 14 -5.65 -10.32 -10.94
N ARG A 15 -6.92 -10.73 -10.90
CA ARG A 15 -7.79 -10.72 -12.08
C ARG A 15 -7.58 -9.36 -12.77
N ALA A 16 -7.31 -9.43 -14.07
CA ALA A 16 -7.01 -8.32 -14.96
C ALA A 16 -7.69 -7.00 -14.53
N SER A 17 -6.85 -5.99 -14.31
CA SER A 17 -7.24 -4.62 -14.05
C SER A 17 -8.13 -4.12 -15.20
N ARG A 18 -9.45 -4.11 -14.98
CA ARG A 18 -10.33 -3.19 -15.72
C ARG A 18 -9.87 -1.79 -15.33
N LYS A 19 -9.35 -1.02 -16.29
CA LYS A 19 -9.10 0.41 -16.12
C LYS A 19 -10.41 1.07 -15.68
N MET A 20 -10.53 1.40 -14.39
CA MET A 20 -11.66 2.17 -13.87
C MET A 20 -11.44 3.63 -14.24
N SER A 21 -11.91 4.02 -15.42
CA SER A 21 -11.91 5.41 -15.90
C SER A 21 -13.19 6.11 -15.45
N GLY A 22 -13.30 6.40 -14.15
CA GLY A 22 -14.32 7.30 -13.63
C GLY A 22 -13.76 8.73 -13.53
N LYS A 23 -14.57 9.74 -13.84
CA LYS A 23 -14.32 11.12 -13.39
C LYS A 23 -14.75 11.24 -11.92
N ALA A 24 -14.25 12.23 -11.19
CA ALA A 24 -14.64 12.49 -9.79
C ALA A 24 -16.17 12.50 -9.66
N GLY A 25 -16.72 11.67 -8.76
CA GLY A 25 -18.17 11.50 -8.55
C GLY A 25 -18.83 10.28 -9.22
N HIS A 26 -18.14 9.50 -10.04
CA HIS A 26 -18.65 8.21 -10.55
C HIS A 26 -18.53 7.12 -9.45
N PRO A 27 -19.49 6.18 -9.26
CA PRO A 27 -19.35 5.06 -8.31
C PRO A 27 -18.11 4.15 -8.51
N ALA A 28 -17.43 4.23 -9.66
CA ALA A 28 -16.18 3.54 -9.94
C ALA A 28 -14.91 4.38 -9.62
N TYR A 29 -15.09 5.65 -9.23
CA TYR A 29 -14.00 6.57 -8.92
C TYR A 29 -13.58 6.41 -7.46
N PHE A 30 -12.36 5.91 -7.26
CA PHE A 30 -11.76 5.81 -5.95
C PHE A 30 -11.17 7.17 -5.56
N ASP A 31 -11.80 7.86 -4.60
CA ASP A 31 -11.21 9.05 -3.98
C ASP A 31 -10.15 8.62 -2.95
N PRO A 32 -8.87 9.01 -3.12
CA PRO A 32 -7.83 8.72 -2.13
C PRO A 32 -8.08 9.35 -0.75
N GLN A 33 -8.92 10.38 -0.69
CA GLN A 33 -9.20 11.16 0.51
C GLN A 33 -10.45 10.65 1.22
N ASP A 34 -10.30 9.56 1.98
CA ASP A 34 -11.41 8.92 2.70
C ASP A 34 -11.75 9.57 4.06
N GLN A 35 -10.85 10.37 4.64
CA GLN A 35 -11.04 10.94 5.98
C GLN A 35 -11.21 12.45 5.94
N LYS A 36 -11.76 13.03 7.03
CA LYS A 36 -11.95 14.49 7.15
C LYS A 36 -10.63 15.26 7.11
N ALA A 37 -9.57 14.71 7.71
CA ALA A 37 -8.26 15.35 7.72
C ALA A 37 -7.50 15.06 6.41
N TYR A 38 -6.98 16.11 5.76
CA TYR A 38 -6.21 15.97 4.52
C TYR A 38 -5.02 15.01 4.70
N MET A 39 -4.99 13.97 3.87
CA MET A 39 -3.94 12.98 3.91
C MET A 39 -2.79 13.40 2.97
N LYS A 40 -1.58 13.48 3.51
CA LYS A 40 -0.36 13.71 2.74
C LYS A 40 0.80 12.90 3.31
N GLN A 41 1.77 12.59 2.47
CA GLN A 41 3.07 12.11 2.95
C GLN A 41 3.84 13.30 3.54
N PRO A 42 4.40 13.20 4.76
CA PRO A 42 5.10 14.31 5.39
C PRO A 42 6.39 14.68 4.63
N THR A 43 7.07 13.69 4.05
CA THR A 43 8.32 13.86 3.30
C THR A 43 8.11 14.48 1.91
N VAL A 44 6.89 14.42 1.37
CA VAL A 44 6.60 14.90 0.02
C VAL A 44 5.90 16.25 0.09
N PHE A 45 6.56 17.27 -0.44
CA PHE A 45 5.91 18.54 -0.72
C PHE A 45 5.13 18.47 -2.03
N GLN A 46 3.81 18.64 -1.95
CA GLN A 46 2.88 18.52 -3.10
C GLN A 46 2.79 19.81 -3.93
N ASN A 47 2.98 20.99 -3.32
CA ASN A 47 2.73 22.28 -3.97
C ASN A 47 3.98 22.84 -4.67
N LYS A 48 4.80 22.02 -5.34
CA LYS A 48 5.95 22.56 -6.09
C LYS A 48 5.43 23.30 -7.33
N LYS A 49 5.94 24.51 -7.59
CA LYS A 49 5.55 25.35 -8.75
C LYS A 49 5.61 24.63 -10.09
N GLU A 50 6.54 23.69 -10.27
CA GLU A 50 6.64 22.88 -11.48
C GLU A 50 5.43 21.97 -11.77
N PHE A 51 4.70 21.54 -10.73
CA PHE A 51 3.48 20.73 -10.87
C PHE A 51 2.21 21.58 -11.00
N LEU A 52 2.26 22.88 -10.68
CA LEU A 52 1.10 23.78 -10.71
C LEU A 52 0.69 24.19 -12.13
N GLY A 53 1.60 24.11 -13.12
CA GLY A 53 1.34 24.56 -14.50
C GLY A 53 1.20 23.46 -15.55
N LYS A 54 1.36 22.18 -15.20
CA LYS A 54 1.33 21.06 -16.16
C LYS A 54 0.39 19.96 -15.70
N ALA A 55 -0.80 19.90 -16.30
CA ALA A 55 -1.75 18.82 -16.08
C ALA A 55 -1.13 17.48 -16.54
N GLY A 56 -1.22 16.45 -15.69
CA GLY A 56 -0.84 15.07 -16.06
C GLY A 56 0.52 14.58 -15.55
N ARG A 57 1.32 15.40 -14.85
CA ARG A 57 2.51 14.88 -14.15
C ARG A 57 2.09 14.15 -12.87
N LYS A 58 2.49 12.87 -12.74
CA LYS A 58 2.28 12.08 -11.51
C LYS A 58 2.91 12.82 -10.32
N ALA A 59 2.14 13.00 -9.26
CA ALA A 59 2.63 13.60 -8.03
C ALA A 59 3.84 12.79 -7.51
N ALA A 60 4.89 13.49 -7.07
CA ALA A 60 6.04 12.84 -6.46
C ALA A 60 5.57 11.99 -5.27
N ARG A 61 5.98 10.72 -5.20
CA ARG A 61 5.60 9.80 -4.12
C ARG A 61 6.86 9.31 -3.44
N PHE A 62 6.88 9.37 -2.11
CA PHE A 62 7.99 8.82 -1.33
C PHE A 62 7.82 7.32 -1.18
N VAL A 63 8.85 6.59 -1.56
CA VAL A 63 8.95 5.14 -1.42
C VAL A 63 10.35 4.80 -0.94
N LYS A 64 10.45 3.93 0.06
CA LYS A 64 11.71 3.41 0.56
C LYS A 64 11.80 1.89 0.39
N SER A 65 13.02 1.42 0.21
CA SER A 65 13.35 -0.01 0.37
C SER A 65 13.46 -0.33 1.86
N VAL A 66 12.75 -1.36 2.31
CA VAL A 66 12.74 -1.80 3.72
C VAL A 66 13.97 -2.62 4.12
N GLY A 67 14.77 -3.06 3.15
CA GLY A 67 15.88 -4.00 3.38
C GLY A 67 15.41 -5.46 3.51
N LEU A 68 16.28 -6.33 4.04
CA LEU A 68 15.99 -7.74 4.30
C LEU A 68 15.64 -8.59 3.05
N GLY A 69 16.05 -8.15 1.85
CA GLY A 69 15.81 -8.86 0.59
C GLY A 69 14.37 -8.75 0.05
N PHE A 70 13.49 -7.98 0.68
CA PHE A 70 12.13 -7.78 0.19
C PHE A 70 12.09 -6.77 -0.96
N LYS A 71 11.46 -7.17 -2.07
CA LYS A 71 11.19 -6.28 -3.20
C LYS A 71 10.10 -5.28 -2.83
N THR A 72 10.27 -4.02 -3.21
CA THR A 72 9.23 -2.99 -3.07
C THR A 72 8.05 -3.31 -3.98
N PRO A 73 6.81 -3.40 -3.46
CA PRO A 73 5.64 -3.72 -4.29
C PRO A 73 5.34 -2.60 -5.29
N LEU A 74 4.79 -2.96 -6.45
CA LEU A 74 4.41 -2.01 -7.50
C LEU A 74 3.31 -1.05 -6.99
N GLU A 75 2.39 -1.55 -6.17
CA GLU A 75 1.34 -0.76 -5.54
C GLU A 75 1.89 0.36 -4.64
N ALA A 76 3.04 0.15 -3.98
CA ALA A 76 3.65 1.22 -3.20
C ALA A 76 4.24 2.32 -4.09
N LYS A 77 4.64 2.00 -5.32
CA LYS A 77 5.22 2.95 -6.29
C LYS A 77 4.15 3.74 -7.04
N ASP A 78 3.14 3.05 -7.58
CA ASP A 78 2.12 3.65 -8.44
C ASP A 78 0.78 3.91 -7.75
N GLY A 79 0.56 3.34 -6.56
CA GLY A 79 -0.68 3.53 -5.82
C GLY A 79 -0.88 4.97 -5.35
N VAL A 80 -2.11 5.29 -4.92
CA VAL A 80 -2.50 6.63 -4.44
C VAL A 80 -2.82 6.64 -2.94
N TYR A 81 -2.82 5.48 -2.29
CA TYR A 81 -3.10 5.38 -0.85
C TYR A 81 -2.05 6.08 0.02
N ILE A 82 -2.48 6.61 1.17
CA ILE A 82 -1.61 7.27 2.15
C ILE A 82 -1.74 6.54 3.49
N ASP A 83 -0.69 5.84 3.88
CA ASP A 83 -0.60 5.16 5.17
C ASP A 83 0.72 5.48 5.86
N LYS A 84 0.62 6.11 7.04
CA LYS A 84 1.76 6.50 7.88
C LYS A 84 2.48 5.28 8.48
N LYS A 85 1.76 4.17 8.66
CA LYS A 85 2.27 2.93 9.27
C LYS A 85 2.85 1.94 8.27
N CYS A 86 2.71 2.22 6.97
CA CYS A 86 3.24 1.37 5.92
C CYS A 86 4.78 1.32 5.96
N PRO A 87 5.41 0.14 5.88
CA PRO A 87 6.86 0.00 5.86
C PRO A 87 7.52 0.62 4.61
N TRP A 88 6.85 0.71 3.47
CA TRP A 88 7.45 1.22 2.22
C TRP A 88 7.17 2.71 1.98
N VAL A 89 6.03 3.22 2.42
CA VAL A 89 5.51 4.56 2.08
C VAL A 89 5.55 5.50 3.30
N GLY A 90 5.70 4.94 4.52
CA GLY A 90 5.73 5.66 5.79
C GLY A 90 7.09 5.57 6.52
N ASN A 91 7.10 6.00 7.79
CA ASN A 91 8.33 6.07 8.61
C ASN A 91 8.63 4.79 9.40
N VAL A 92 7.81 3.75 9.30
CA VAL A 92 8.01 2.51 10.07
C VAL A 92 9.18 1.70 9.50
N SER A 93 10.03 1.16 10.37
CA SER A 93 11.14 0.27 10.00
C SER A 93 10.87 -1.14 10.53
N ILE A 94 11.17 -2.16 9.72
CA ILE A 94 11.05 -3.56 10.14
C ILE A 94 12.32 -3.92 10.90
N ARG A 95 12.17 -4.42 12.14
CA ARG A 95 13.29 -4.80 13.01
C ARG A 95 12.95 -6.07 13.77
N GLY A 96 13.99 -6.83 14.15
CA GLY A 96 13.85 -8.04 14.96
C GLY A 96 13.45 -9.26 14.14
N LYS A 97 12.54 -10.06 14.68
CA LYS A 97 12.17 -11.38 14.13
C LYS A 97 11.09 -11.26 13.06
N LEU A 98 11.28 -11.96 11.95
CA LEU A 98 10.23 -12.14 10.93
C LEU A 98 9.35 -13.33 11.31
N LEU A 99 8.03 -13.10 11.39
CA LEU A 99 7.05 -14.12 11.73
C LEU A 99 6.32 -14.61 10.47
N ARG A 100 6.08 -15.92 10.41
CA ARG A 100 5.21 -16.57 9.41
C ARG A 100 4.04 -17.21 10.14
N GLY A 101 2.86 -17.18 9.54
CA GLY A 101 1.63 -17.74 10.11
C GLY A 101 0.45 -17.59 9.16
N VAL A 102 -0.71 -18.10 9.55
CA VAL A 102 -1.93 -18.07 8.73
C VAL A 102 -2.79 -16.87 9.13
N VAL A 103 -3.36 -16.16 8.15
CA VAL A 103 -4.28 -15.04 8.39
C VAL A 103 -5.62 -15.61 8.85
N VAL A 104 -6.05 -15.24 10.06
CA VAL A 104 -7.34 -15.69 10.64
C VAL A 104 -8.44 -14.67 10.37
N SER A 105 -8.12 -13.38 10.44
CA SER A 105 -9.12 -12.34 10.18
C SER A 105 -8.51 -11.06 9.61
N ASN A 106 -9.31 -10.36 8.82
CA ASN A 106 -9.04 -9.07 8.19
C ASN A 106 -10.16 -8.05 8.49
N LYS A 107 -10.94 -8.26 9.55
CA LYS A 107 -12.11 -7.43 9.90
C LYS A 107 -11.73 -6.01 10.31
N MET A 108 -10.52 -5.81 10.80
CA MET A 108 -10.03 -4.51 11.24
C MET A 108 -9.45 -3.70 10.08
N LYS A 109 -9.65 -2.38 10.10
CA LYS A 109 -9.11 -1.49 9.07
C LYS A 109 -7.57 -1.49 9.11
N ARG A 110 -6.93 -1.81 7.99
CA ARG A 110 -5.46 -1.77 7.77
C ARG A 110 -4.63 -2.64 8.73
N THR A 111 -5.26 -3.66 9.35
CA THR A 111 -4.61 -4.60 10.27
C THR A 111 -5.12 -6.01 9.99
N ILE A 112 -4.24 -7.00 10.15
CA ILE A 112 -4.59 -8.42 10.03
C ILE A 112 -4.22 -9.16 11.32
N VAL A 113 -5.00 -10.18 11.67
CA VAL A 113 -4.70 -11.08 12.79
C VAL A 113 -4.11 -12.38 12.25
N ILE A 114 -2.93 -12.75 12.75
CA ILE A 114 -2.19 -13.94 12.31
C ILE A 114 -2.13 -14.95 13.45
N ARG A 115 -2.48 -16.21 13.17
CA ARG A 115 -2.29 -17.34 14.08
C ARG A 115 -1.04 -18.12 13.70
N ARG A 116 -0.27 -18.51 14.71
CA ARG A 116 0.86 -19.43 14.59
C ARG A 116 0.56 -20.65 15.41
N ASP A 117 0.36 -21.78 14.74
CA ASP A 117 0.30 -23.06 15.39
C ASP A 117 1.72 -23.44 15.81
N TYR A 118 1.87 -23.81 17.08
CA TYR A 118 3.09 -24.35 17.67
C TYR A 118 2.79 -25.75 18.19
N MET A 119 3.85 -26.54 18.37
CA MET A 119 3.80 -27.86 18.97
C MET A 119 4.41 -27.80 20.37
#